data_AF-A0A438FKV5-F1
#
_entry.id   AF-A0A438FKV5-F1
#
_cell.length_a   1.000
_cell.length_b   1.000
_cell.length_c   1.000
_cell.angle_alpha   90.00
_cell.angle_beta   90.00
_cell.angle_gamma   90.00
#
_symmetry.space_group_name_H-M   'P 1'
#
loop_
_entity.id
_entity.type
_entity.pdbx_description
1 polymer ?
#
loop_
_entity_poly.entity_id
_entity_poly.type
_entity_poly.pdbx_seq_one_letter_code
_entity_poly.pdbx_strand_id
1 'polypeptide(L)'
;MMEEIRALEKNGTWKVMTLPRGKKLGFTQIYDIDHTETFAPVAKLNTILVLLSLAANLDWPFHQFDIKNVFLNGELEEEVFITLPPGFCKEEEETGVCKLKKSLYDLKQSPRAWFDRFAKVIKNQGYEQEQSDHTMFFKQSNDGRMTILIVYVDDIILIGDNTGEVERLKKVQSLR
;
A
#
# COMPACT_ATOMS: atom_id res chain seq x y z
N MET A 1 -8.60 0.18 20.94
CA MET A 1 -8.40 -1.28 21.05
C MET A 1 -9.65 -2.11 20.71
N MET A 2 -10.70 -2.19 21.54
CA MET A 2 -11.88 -3.02 21.22
C MET A 2 -12.69 -2.54 19.99
N GLU A 3 -12.78 -1.23 19.77
CA GLU A 3 -13.43 -0.67 18.58
C GLU A 3 -12.64 -0.94 17.29
N GLU A 4 -11.31 -0.90 17.36
CA GLU A 4 -10.41 -1.23 16.24
C GLU A 4 -10.50 -2.71 15.89
N ILE A 5 -10.51 -3.58 16.90
CA ILE A 5 -10.72 -5.03 16.73
C ILE A 5 -12.06 -5.29 16.02
N ARG A 6 -13.15 -4.65 16.47
CA ARG A 6 -14.47 -4.76 15.82
C ARG A 6 -14.46 -4.23 14.39
N ALA A 7 -13.72 -3.15 14.12
CA ALA A 7 -13.57 -2.63 12.77
C ALA A 7 -12.82 -3.60 11.85
N LEU A 8 -11.79 -4.27 12.36
CA LEU A 8 -11.03 -5.30 11.62
C LEU A 8 -11.87 -6.55 11.37
N GLU A 9 -12.70 -6.98 12.33
CA GLU A 9 -13.67 -8.05 12.12
C GLU A 9 -14.73 -7.69 11.08
N LYS A 10 -15.33 -6.50 11.18
CA LYS A 10 -16.33 -6.00 10.22
C LYS A 10 -15.75 -5.92 8.80
N ASN A 11 -14.47 -5.59 8.68
CA ASN A 11 -13.76 -5.51 7.40
C ASN A 11 -13.26 -6.86 6.87
N GLY A 12 -13.53 -7.96 7.60
CA GLY A 12 -13.11 -9.30 7.24
C GLY A 12 -11.59 -9.46 7.17
N THR A 13 -10.84 -8.70 7.98
CA THR A 13 -9.37 -8.63 7.90
C THR A 13 -8.68 -9.94 8.29
N TRP A 14 -9.29 -10.74 9.18
CA TRP A 14 -8.75 -12.03 9.58
C TRP A 14 -9.82 -13.10 9.78
N LYS A 15 -9.38 -14.34 9.95
CA LYS A 15 -10.21 -15.47 10.38
C LYS A 15 -9.54 -16.15 11.58
N VAL A 16 -10.29 -16.37 12.65
CA VAL A 16 -9.82 -17.12 13.83
C VAL A 16 -9.81 -18.62 13.50
N MET A 17 -8.71 -19.28 13.85
CA MET A 17 -8.54 -20.73 13.70
C MET A 17 -7.42 -21.28 14.59
N THR A 18 -7.28 -22.60 14.69
CA THR A 18 -6.12 -23.22 15.33
C THR A 18 -4.90 -23.12 14.41
N LEU A 19 -3.71 -22.88 14.97
CA LEU A 19 -2.47 -22.78 14.21
C LEU A 19 -2.16 -24.13 13.52
N PRO A 20 -2.07 -24.18 12.18
CA PRO A 20 -1.74 -25.41 11.49
C PRO A 20 -0.32 -25.89 11.84
N ARG A 21 -0.12 -27.21 11.91
CA ARG A 21 1.17 -27.81 12.26
C ARG A 21 2.24 -27.40 11.24
N GLY A 22 3.36 -26.88 11.72
CA GLY A 22 4.47 -26.41 10.88
C GLY A 22 4.36 -24.97 10.37
N LYS A 23 3.32 -24.22 10.76
CA LYS A 23 3.20 -22.78 10.47
C LYS A 23 3.73 -21.93 11.63
N LYS A 24 4.19 -20.72 11.31
CA LYS A 24 4.74 -19.75 12.26
C LYS A 24 3.88 -18.50 12.36
N LEU A 25 4.05 -17.78 13.47
CA LEU A 25 3.43 -16.49 13.71
C LEU A 25 4.23 -15.38 13.00
N GLY A 26 3.56 -14.30 12.60
CA GLY A 26 4.13 -13.20 11.80
C GLY A 26 5.45 -12.65 12.36
N PHE A 27 5.55 -12.48 13.68
CA PHE A 27 6.77 -11.98 14.34
C PHE A 27 7.92 -13.00 14.42
N THR A 28 7.66 -14.26 14.07
CA THR A 28 8.65 -15.37 14.03
C THR A 28 9.01 -15.82 12.61
N GLN A 29 8.57 -15.07 11.58
CA GLN A 29 8.84 -15.37 10.18
C GLN A 29 10.31 -15.19 9.82
N ILE A 30 10.84 -16.16 9.07
CA ILE A 30 12.22 -16.20 8.58
C ILE A 30 12.24 -15.87 7.07
N TYR A 31 13.18 -15.03 6.66
CA TYR A 31 13.45 -14.70 5.26
C TYR A 31 13.82 -15.98 4.47
N ASP A 32 13.39 -16.08 3.21
CA ASP A 32 13.48 -17.25 2.32
C ASP A 32 12.68 -18.50 2.75
N ILE A 33 11.99 -18.46 3.89
CA ILE A 33 11.13 -19.56 4.36
C ILE A 33 9.67 -19.12 4.37
N ASP A 34 9.39 -18.01 5.06
CA ASP A 34 8.03 -17.54 5.33
C ASP A 34 7.67 -16.31 4.47
N HIS A 35 8.68 -15.62 3.93
CA HIS A 35 8.55 -14.50 3.00
C HIS A 35 9.86 -14.36 2.20
N THR A 36 9.77 -13.92 0.96
CA THR A 36 10.93 -13.78 0.06
C THR A 36 11.33 -12.33 -0.19
N GLU A 37 10.43 -11.36 0.05
CA GLU A 37 10.68 -9.94 -0.26
C GLU A 37 10.04 -9.01 0.80
N THR A 38 10.73 -7.92 1.13
CA THR A 38 10.31 -6.93 2.16
C THR A 38 10.33 -5.49 1.65
N PHE A 39 10.29 -5.32 0.33
CA PHE A 39 10.44 -4.01 -0.29
C PHE A 39 9.32 -3.05 0.11
N ALA A 40 9.71 -1.85 0.53
CA ALA A 40 8.81 -0.71 0.66
C ALA A 40 9.04 0.25 -0.51
N PRO A 41 7.97 0.81 -1.11
CA PRO A 41 8.10 1.74 -2.22
C PRO A 41 8.63 3.09 -1.72
N VAL A 42 9.95 3.24 -1.71
CA VAL A 42 10.60 4.49 -1.32
C VAL A 42 11.12 5.16 -2.58
N ALA A 43 10.49 6.27 -2.95
CA ALA A 43 10.95 7.08 -4.08
C ALA A 43 12.38 7.60 -3.86
N LYS A 44 13.17 7.61 -4.95
CA LYS A 44 14.54 8.10 -4.88
C LYS A 44 14.53 9.62 -4.70
N LEU A 45 15.34 10.11 -3.78
CA LEU A 45 15.45 11.55 -3.50
C LEU A 45 15.81 12.35 -4.76
N ASN A 46 16.71 11.84 -5.60
CA ASN A 46 17.08 12.49 -6.85
C ASN A 46 15.88 12.64 -7.80
N THR A 47 15.00 11.62 -7.88
CA THR A 47 13.78 11.69 -8.69
C THR A 47 12.85 12.78 -8.15
N ILE A 48 12.64 12.81 -6.83
CA ILE A 48 11.81 13.85 -6.18
C ILE A 48 12.35 15.25 -6.47
N LEU A 49 13.67 15.46 -6.34
CA LEU A 49 14.30 16.77 -6.61
C LEU A 49 14.16 17.20 -8.08
N VAL A 50 14.31 16.26 -9.03
CA VAL A 50 14.09 16.54 -10.45
C VAL A 50 12.64 16.92 -10.71
N LEU A 51 11.68 16.20 -10.12
CA LEU A 51 10.26 16.49 -10.27
C LEU A 51 9.87 17.85 -9.65
N LEU A 52 10.43 18.19 -8.49
CA LEU A 52 10.27 19.52 -7.88
C LEU A 52 10.84 20.63 -8.77
N SER A 53 12.02 20.40 -9.35
CA SER A 53 12.63 21.33 -10.30
C SER A 53 11.75 21.51 -11.55
N LEU A 54 11.21 20.42 -12.11
CA LEU A 54 10.27 20.49 -13.24
C LEU A 54 9.02 21.29 -12.88
N ALA A 55 8.42 21.00 -11.72
CA ALA A 55 7.24 21.71 -11.25
C ALA A 55 7.49 23.21 -11.10
N ALA A 56 8.61 23.59 -10.50
CA ALA A 56 8.98 24.99 -10.30
C ALA A 56 9.30 25.73 -11.60
N ASN A 57 9.96 25.08 -12.56
CA ASN A 57 10.38 25.73 -13.82
C ASN A 57 9.25 25.80 -14.86
N LEU A 58 8.33 24.83 -14.86
CA LEU A 58 7.24 24.74 -15.83
C LEU A 58 5.89 25.19 -15.26
N ASP A 59 5.87 25.68 -14.02
CA ASP A 59 4.67 26.06 -13.27
C ASP A 59 3.63 24.93 -13.23
N TRP A 60 4.10 23.69 -13.07
CA TRP A 60 3.20 22.54 -12.98
C TRP A 60 2.61 22.43 -11.56
N PRO A 61 1.29 22.20 -11.44
CA PRO A 61 0.66 21.87 -10.17
C PRO A 61 1.37 20.74 -9.44
N PHE A 62 1.65 20.95 -8.16
CA PHE A 62 2.22 19.95 -7.26
C PHE A 62 1.19 19.61 -6.18
N HIS A 63 0.87 18.32 -6.07
CA HIS A 63 -0.05 17.82 -5.05
C HIS A 63 0.55 16.63 -4.32
N GLN A 64 0.34 16.59 -3.00
CA GLN A 64 0.67 15.44 -2.16
C GLN A 64 -0.62 14.86 -1.60
N PHE A 65 -0.69 13.54 -1.58
CA PHE A 65 -1.79 12.77 -1.00
C PHE A 65 -1.26 11.80 0.04
N ASP A 66 -1.84 11.85 1.24
CA ASP A 66 -1.67 10.83 2.26
C ASP A 66 -2.79 9.79 2.09
N ILE A 67 -2.44 8.53 1.79
CA ILE A 67 -3.44 7.47 1.74
C ILE A 67 -3.62 6.86 3.13
N LYS A 68 -4.78 7.13 3.71
CA LYS A 68 -5.13 6.51 4.99
C LYS A 68 -5.32 5.00 4.84
N ASN A 69 -4.77 4.26 5.79
CA ASN A 69 -4.90 2.80 5.86
C ASN A 69 -4.40 2.06 4.61
N VAL A 70 -3.32 2.55 3.98
CA VAL A 70 -2.70 1.92 2.78
C VAL A 70 -2.56 0.42 2.94
N PHE A 71 -1.98 -0.04 4.04
CA PHE A 71 -1.65 -1.45 4.23
C PHE A 71 -2.88 -2.33 4.36
N LEU A 72 -4.04 -1.82 4.80
CA LEU A 72 -5.28 -2.60 4.81
C LEU A 72 -5.85 -2.84 3.41
N ASN A 73 -5.36 -2.11 2.40
CA ASN A 73 -5.74 -2.33 1.01
C ASN A 73 -4.90 -3.43 0.36
N GLY A 74 -3.69 -3.74 0.84
CA GLY A 74 -2.85 -4.78 0.25
C GLY A 74 -3.45 -6.18 0.42
N GLU A 75 -3.24 -7.01 -0.59
CA GLU A 75 -3.56 -8.45 -0.54
C GLU A 75 -2.27 -9.21 -0.26
N LEU A 76 -2.29 -10.06 0.78
CA LEU A 76 -1.14 -10.87 1.14
C LEU A 76 -1.07 -12.09 0.21
N GLU A 77 0.07 -12.28 -0.44
CA GLU A 77 0.36 -13.50 -1.21
C GLU A 77 0.66 -14.67 -0.27
N GLU A 78 1.36 -14.39 0.83
CA GLU A 78 1.72 -15.38 1.84
C GLU A 78 0.67 -15.56 2.93
N GLU A 79 0.61 -16.77 3.50
CA GLU A 79 -0.23 -17.03 4.67
C GLU A 79 0.42 -16.50 5.95
N VAL A 80 -0.16 -15.45 6.51
CA VAL A 80 0.31 -14.84 7.76
C VAL A 80 -0.64 -15.18 8.89
N PHE A 81 -0.08 -15.69 9.99
CA PHE A 81 -0.80 -15.96 11.22
C PHE A 81 -0.32 -15.01 12.32
N ILE A 82 -1.22 -14.41 13.08
CA ILE A 82 -0.87 -13.61 14.26
C ILE A 82 -1.57 -14.14 15.50
N THR A 83 -1.02 -13.85 16.67
CA THR A 83 -1.69 -14.13 17.94
C THR A 83 -2.97 -13.31 18.05
N LEU A 84 -3.96 -13.83 18.78
CA LEU A 84 -5.16 -13.07 19.07
C LEU A 84 -4.77 -11.79 19.84
N PRO A 85 -5.31 -10.61 19.47
CA PRO A 85 -5.00 -9.39 20.18
C PRO A 85 -5.55 -9.43 21.62
N PRO A 86 -4.89 -8.74 22.58
CA PRO A 86 -5.36 -8.68 23.96
C PRO A 86 -6.81 -8.17 24.05
N GLY A 87 -7.66 -8.88 24.81
CA GLY A 87 -9.09 -8.56 24.95
C GLY A 87 -10.01 -9.19 23.91
N PHE A 88 -9.47 -9.95 22.95
CA PHE A 88 -10.27 -10.74 22.00
C PHE A 88 -10.78 -12.05 22.62
N CYS A 89 -10.00 -12.69 23.48
CA CYS A 89 -10.36 -13.99 24.05
C CYS A 89 -11.40 -13.87 25.17
N LYS A 90 -12.45 -14.70 25.08
CA LYS A 90 -13.10 -15.24 26.28
C LYS A 90 -12.20 -16.34 26.84
N GLU A 91 -12.18 -16.55 28.15
CA GLU A 91 -11.23 -17.38 28.92
C GLU A 91 -11.07 -18.84 28.45
N GLU A 92 -11.81 -19.31 27.44
CA GLU A 92 -11.80 -20.69 26.93
C GLU A 92 -11.09 -20.86 25.54
N GLU A 93 -10.61 -19.79 24.90
CA GLU A 93 -10.01 -19.82 23.54
C GLU A 93 -8.50 -19.45 23.50
N GLU A 94 -7.73 -19.81 24.52
CA GLU A 94 -6.30 -19.44 24.64
C GLU A 94 -5.38 -19.97 23.51
N THR A 95 -5.84 -20.92 22.68
CA THR A 95 -5.02 -21.54 21.62
C THR A 95 -5.31 -21.02 20.20
N GLY A 96 -6.19 -20.02 20.04
CA GLY A 96 -6.57 -19.50 18.73
C GLY A 96 -5.49 -18.58 18.12
N VAL A 97 -5.36 -18.61 16.80
CA VAL A 97 -4.60 -17.64 16.00
C VAL A 97 -5.48 -16.98 14.96
N CYS A 98 -5.13 -15.78 14.55
CA CYS A 98 -5.77 -15.08 13.44
C CYS A 98 -4.99 -15.32 12.16
N LYS A 99 -5.60 -15.96 11.16
CA LYS A 99 -5.09 -15.96 9.77
C LYS A 99 -5.49 -14.66 9.09
N LEU A 100 -4.51 -13.86 8.69
CA LEU A 100 -4.74 -12.59 8.00
C LEU A 100 -5.19 -12.82 6.55
N LYS A 101 -6.16 -12.05 6.11
CA LYS A 101 -6.62 -11.97 4.71
C LYS A 101 -6.17 -10.69 4.01
N LYS A 102 -5.88 -9.65 4.79
CA LYS A 102 -5.37 -8.35 4.33
C LYS A 102 -4.08 -8.05 5.07
N SER A 103 -3.19 -7.29 4.45
CA SER A 103 -2.00 -6.77 5.13
C SER A 103 -2.39 -5.85 6.30
N LEU A 104 -1.57 -5.85 7.34
CA LEU A 104 -1.71 -4.99 8.52
C LEU A 104 -0.47 -4.09 8.64
N TYR A 105 -0.57 -3.03 9.43
CA TYR A 105 0.65 -2.31 9.85
C TYR A 105 1.62 -3.29 10.54
N ASP A 106 2.92 -3.01 10.44
CA ASP A 106 4.03 -3.77 11.02
C ASP A 106 4.36 -5.15 10.41
N LEU A 107 3.63 -5.64 9.41
CA LEU A 107 4.11 -6.81 8.65
C LEU A 107 5.18 -6.39 7.65
N LYS A 108 6.23 -7.22 7.53
CA LYS A 108 7.37 -6.97 6.64
C LYS A 108 6.98 -6.86 5.16
N GLN A 109 5.90 -7.54 4.77
CA GLN A 109 5.38 -7.66 3.41
C GLN A 109 4.24 -6.67 3.10
N SER A 110 3.73 -5.97 4.11
CA SER A 110 2.62 -5.02 3.93
C SER A 110 2.91 -3.87 2.96
N PRO A 111 4.11 -3.25 3.00
CA PRO A 111 4.45 -2.20 2.02
C PRO A 111 4.42 -2.69 0.58
N ARG A 112 4.95 -3.89 0.32
CA ARG A 112 4.93 -4.53 -1.01
C ARG A 112 3.50 -4.85 -1.44
N ALA A 113 2.72 -5.52 -0.60
CA ALA A 113 1.34 -5.91 -0.90
C ALA A 113 0.46 -4.70 -1.26
N TRP A 114 0.67 -3.58 -0.57
CA TRP A 114 0.02 -2.32 -0.91
C TRP A 114 0.50 -1.78 -2.26
N PHE A 115 1.82 -1.71 -2.47
CA PHE A 115 2.40 -1.15 -3.67
C PHE A 115 2.00 -1.92 -4.93
N ASP A 116 2.02 -3.25 -4.87
CA ASP A 116 1.65 -4.12 -5.99
C ASP A 116 0.20 -3.90 -6.41
N ARG A 117 -0.71 -3.77 -5.42
CA ARG A 117 -2.11 -3.41 -5.68
C ARG A 117 -2.23 -2.02 -6.29
N PHE A 118 -1.53 -1.04 -5.73
CA PHE A 118 -1.53 0.33 -6.24
C PHE A 118 -1.04 0.38 -7.70
N ALA A 119 0.12 -0.22 -7.97
CA ALA A 119 0.73 -0.28 -9.29
C ALA A 119 -0.23 -0.94 -10.31
N LYS A 120 -0.91 -2.03 -9.93
CA LYS A 120 -1.92 -2.68 -10.78
C LYS A 120 -3.09 -1.75 -11.10
N VAL A 121 -3.63 -1.04 -10.10
CA VAL A 121 -4.73 -0.09 -10.30
C VAL A 121 -4.32 1.07 -11.21
N ILE A 122 -3.13 1.65 -10.99
CA ILE A 122 -2.62 2.78 -11.76
C ILE A 122 -2.30 2.39 -13.20
N LYS A 123 -1.66 1.24 -13.42
CA LYS A 123 -1.43 0.69 -14.76
C LYS A 123 -2.74 0.47 -15.52
N ASN A 124 -3.78 -0.05 -14.85
CA ASN A 124 -5.11 -0.21 -15.46
C ASN A 124 -5.78 1.12 -15.82
N GLN A 125 -5.36 2.25 -15.24
CA GLN A 125 -5.80 3.60 -15.61
C GLN A 125 -5.00 4.22 -16.78
N GLY A 126 -4.10 3.43 -17.38
CA GLY A 126 -3.29 3.83 -18.54
C GLY A 126 -2.02 4.59 -18.16
N TYR A 127 -1.51 4.42 -16.94
CA TYR A 127 -0.18 4.90 -16.56
C TYR A 127 0.88 3.86 -16.87
N GLU A 128 2.04 4.33 -17.30
CA GLU A 128 3.25 3.54 -17.49
C GLU A 128 4.16 3.68 -16.27
N GLN A 129 4.86 2.60 -15.91
CA GLN A 129 5.78 2.58 -14.77
C GLN A 129 7.21 2.81 -15.27
N GLU A 130 7.92 3.74 -14.64
CA GLU A 130 9.30 4.04 -15.02
C GLU A 130 10.25 2.90 -14.65
N GLN A 131 11.24 2.64 -15.51
CA GLN A 131 12.23 1.59 -15.31
C GLN A 131 13.36 2.03 -14.37
N SER A 132 13.75 3.31 -14.45
CA SER A 132 14.83 3.87 -13.63
C SER A 132 14.43 4.06 -12.16
N ASP A 133 13.16 4.36 -11.92
CA ASP A 133 12.56 4.48 -10.59
C ASP A 133 11.17 3.83 -10.60
N HIS A 134 11.10 2.58 -10.13
CA HIS A 134 9.86 1.81 -10.15
C HIS A 134 8.74 2.42 -9.30
N THR A 135 9.02 3.36 -8.41
CA THR A 135 7.97 4.06 -7.64
C THR A 135 7.29 5.18 -8.43
N MET A 136 7.83 5.53 -9.60
CA MET A 136 7.31 6.57 -10.48
C MET A 136 6.46 5.96 -11.60
N PHE A 137 5.34 6.62 -11.86
CA PHE A 137 4.41 6.34 -12.94
C PHE A 137 4.13 7.61 -13.70
N PHE A 138 3.96 7.52 -15.01
CA PHE A 138 3.61 8.67 -15.84
C PHE A 138 2.55 8.32 -16.87
N LYS A 139 1.84 9.34 -17.34
CA LYS A 139 0.85 9.23 -18.40
C LYS A 139 0.93 10.47 -19.27
N GLN A 140 1.13 10.25 -20.56
CA GLN A 140 1.08 11.30 -21.55
C GLN A 140 -0.29 11.29 -22.24
N SER A 141 -0.84 12.48 -22.41
CA SER A 141 -2.10 12.71 -23.11
C SER A 141 -1.86 12.90 -24.60
N ASN A 142 -2.88 12.67 -25.43
CA ASN A 142 -2.75 12.79 -26.90
C ASN A 142 -2.34 14.21 -27.36
N ASP A 143 -2.59 15.22 -26.55
CA ASP A 143 -2.21 16.62 -26.79
C ASP A 143 -0.82 16.98 -26.22
N GLY A 144 -0.06 15.98 -25.75
CA GLY A 144 1.31 16.14 -25.26
C GLY A 144 1.42 16.41 -23.76
N ARG A 145 0.31 16.69 -23.06
CA ARG A 145 0.32 16.97 -21.61
C ARG A 145 0.71 15.74 -20.80
N MET A 146 1.42 15.97 -19.71
CA MET A 146 1.99 14.95 -18.83
C MET A 146 1.28 14.92 -17.48
N THR A 147 1.21 13.73 -16.89
CA THR A 147 0.89 13.53 -15.48
C THR A 147 1.84 12.51 -14.90
N ILE A 148 2.51 12.86 -13.81
CA ILE A 148 3.50 12.05 -13.12
C ILE A 148 3.01 11.80 -11.70
N LEU A 149 3.06 10.54 -11.29
CA LEU A 149 2.79 10.06 -9.95
C LEU A 149 4.07 9.45 -9.41
N ILE A 150 4.43 9.77 -8.16
CA ILE A 150 5.55 9.13 -7.48
C ILE A 150 5.13 8.75 -6.07
N VAL A 151 5.50 7.53 -5.67
CA VAL A 151 5.09 6.92 -4.40
C VAL A 151 6.24 6.92 -3.41
N TYR A 152 6.01 7.48 -2.22
CA TYR A 152 6.94 7.43 -1.09
C TYR A 152 6.23 6.87 0.13
N VAL A 153 6.42 5.57 0.40
CA VAL A 153 5.78 4.83 1.49
C VAL A 153 4.26 4.95 1.43
N ASP A 154 3.62 5.83 2.19
CA ASP A 154 2.18 6.07 2.24
C ASP A 154 1.76 7.36 1.53
N ASP A 155 2.73 8.21 1.18
CA ASP A 155 2.54 9.44 0.42
C ASP A 155 2.57 9.19 -1.10
N ILE A 156 1.71 9.90 -1.81
CA ILE A 156 1.74 10.00 -3.27
C ILE A 156 1.88 11.45 -3.65
N ILE A 157 2.92 11.74 -4.43
CA ILE A 157 3.10 13.04 -5.08
C ILE A 157 2.58 12.94 -6.51
N LEU A 158 1.81 13.94 -6.91
CA LEU A 158 1.20 14.09 -8.24
C LEU A 158 1.59 15.43 -8.82
N ILE A 159 2.19 15.41 -10.01
CA ILE A 159 2.68 16.59 -10.71
C ILE A 159 2.32 16.47 -12.19
N GLY A 160 1.93 17.56 -12.84
CA GLY A 160 1.70 17.56 -14.28
C GLY A 160 0.84 18.72 -14.76
N ASP A 161 0.92 19.02 -16.05
CA ASP A 161 0.14 20.08 -16.71
C ASP A 161 -1.24 19.61 -17.21
N ASN A 162 -1.55 18.32 -17.12
CA ASN A 162 -2.92 17.84 -17.31
C ASN A 162 -3.77 18.02 -16.05
N THR A 163 -4.27 19.24 -15.85
CA THR A 163 -5.16 19.59 -14.74
C THR A 163 -6.43 18.72 -14.67
N GLY A 164 -6.94 18.26 -15.82
CA GLY A 164 -8.11 17.39 -15.89
C GLY A 164 -7.87 16.02 -15.26
N GLU A 165 -6.75 15.38 -15.59
CA GLU A 165 -6.36 14.10 -14.98
C GLU A 165 -6.00 14.26 -13.50
N VAL A 166 -5.37 15.39 -13.13
CA VAL A 166 -5.06 15.69 -11.73
C VAL A 166 -6.33 15.79 -10.89
N GLU A 167 -7.33 16.54 -11.35
CA GLU A 167 -8.63 16.65 -10.68
C GLU A 167 -9.42 15.34 -10.66
N ARG A 168 -9.31 14.52 -11.72
CA ARG A 168 -9.90 13.18 -11.76
C ARG A 168 -9.32 12.30 -10.65
N LEU A 169 -8.00 12.29 -10.48
CA LEU A 169 -7.34 11.48 -9.45
C LEU A 169 -7.66 11.95 -8.02
N LYS A 170 -7.75 13.27 -7.79
CA LYS A 170 -8.23 13.83 -6.51
C LYS A 170 -9.61 13.31 -6.13
N LYS A 171 -10.54 13.29 -7.09
CA LYS A 171 -11.92 12.81 -6.86
C LYS A 171 -11.97 11.33 -6.53
N VAL A 172 -11.17 10.51 -7.20
CA VAL A 172 -11.09 9.06 -6.94
C VAL A 172 -10.63 8.77 -5.51
N GLN A 173 -9.74 9.59 -4.94
CA GLN A 173 -9.36 9.46 -3.52
C GLN A 173 -10.45 9.92 -2.55
N SER A 174 -11.22 10.96 -2.90
CA SER A 174 -12.27 11.52 -2.02
C SER A 174 -13.53 10.66 -1.87
N LEU A 175 -13.67 9.59 -2.67
CA LEU A 175 -14.87 8.73 -2.73
C LEU A 175 -14.76 7.46 -1.85
N ARG A 176 -14.01 7.51 -0.74
CA ARG A 176 -13.91 6.40 0.22
C ARG A 176 -14.20 6.86 1.64
#